data_AF-A0A026WHY7-F1
#
_entry.id   AF-A0A026WHY7-F1
#
_cell.length_a   1.000
_cell.length_b   1.000
_cell.length_c   1.000
_cell.angle_alpha   90.00
_cell.angle_beta   90.00
_cell.angle_gamma   90.00
#
_symmetry.space_group_name_H-M   'P 1'
#
loop_
_entity.id
_entity.type
_entity.pdbx_description
1 polymer ?
#
loop_
_entity_poly.entity_id
_entity_poly.type
_entity_poly.pdbx_seq_one_letter_code
_entity_poly.pdbx_strand_id
1 'polypeptide(L)'
;MRRKLFAAKKQLQPFPVIIGENTANITESYVYIDNFPYKVESPLRAIDVCFKAYHALHAFYPFQSSQPWLFLQLAIYQFKTQWDEHIPSVATLVNAYLQFADN
;
A
#
# COMPACT_ATOMS: atom_id res chain seq x y z
N MET A 1 5.45 5.33 -17.91
CA MET A 1 4.73 4.28 -17.14
C MET A 1 3.27 4.11 -17.61
N ARG A 2 2.43 5.15 -17.58
CA ARG A 2 1.01 5.09 -18.01
C ARG A 2 0.73 4.52 -19.41
N ARG A 3 1.43 4.99 -20.44
CA ARG A 3 1.24 4.50 -21.82
C ARG A 3 1.38 2.98 -21.94
N LYS A 4 2.25 2.37 -21.13
CA LYS A 4 2.45 0.92 -21.07
C LYS A 4 1.28 0.21 -20.37
N LEU A 5 0.71 0.80 -19.32
CA LEU A 5 -0.44 0.24 -18.58
C LEU A 5 -1.73 0.31 -19.40
N PHE A 6 -2.00 1.44 -20.05
CA PHE A 6 -3.14 1.59 -20.95
C PHE A 6 -3.07 0.63 -22.14
N ALA A 7 -1.89 0.49 -22.75
CA ALA A 7 -1.66 -0.50 -23.81
C ALA A 7 -1.86 -1.96 -23.33
N ALA A 8 -1.64 -2.22 -22.04
CA ALA A 8 -1.82 -3.53 -21.41
C ALA A 8 -3.21 -3.73 -20.76
N LYS A 9 -4.17 -2.80 -20.94
CA LYS A 9 -5.48 -2.79 -20.25
C LYS A 9 -5.40 -2.93 -18.72
N LYS A 10 -4.32 -2.44 -18.11
CA LYS A 10 -4.15 -2.44 -16.66
C LYS A 10 -4.52 -1.08 -16.08
N GLN A 11 -5.33 -1.10 -15.02
CA GLN A 11 -5.65 0.10 -14.24
C GLN A 11 -4.40 0.56 -13.49
N LEU A 12 -4.23 1.88 -13.38
CA LEU A 12 -3.17 2.45 -12.56
C LEU A 12 -3.59 2.29 -11.11
N GLN A 13 -2.87 1.44 -10.38
CA GLN A 13 -3.18 1.22 -8.98
C GLN A 13 -2.88 2.49 -8.17
N PRO A 14 -3.68 2.80 -7.12
CA PRO A 14 -3.39 3.89 -6.20
C PRO A 14 -1.94 3.82 -5.71
N PHE A 15 -1.31 4.98 -5.48
CA PHE A 15 0.03 5.00 -4.89
C PHE A 15 0.26 6.24 -4.02
N PRO A 16 0.97 6.08 -2.90
CA PRO A 16 1.35 7.20 -2.05
C PRO A 16 2.55 7.94 -2.66
N VAL A 17 2.59 9.25 -2.51
CA VAL A 17 3.72 10.11 -2.89
C VAL A 17 4.10 10.95 -1.69
N ILE A 18 5.35 10.84 -1.28
CA ILE A 18 5.92 11.56 -0.13
C ILE A 18 6.98 12.50 -0.68
N ILE A 19 6.88 13.78 -0.36
CA ILE A 19 7.76 14.84 -0.86
C ILE A 19 8.47 15.47 0.32
N GLY A 20 9.79 15.59 0.21
CA GLY A 20 10.66 16.16 1.22
C GLY A 20 12.10 16.12 0.76
N GLU A 21 12.97 16.85 1.45
CA GLU A 21 14.41 16.80 1.22
C GLU A 21 15.00 15.47 1.67
N ASN A 22 14.48 14.94 2.77
CA ASN A 22 14.87 13.66 3.37
C ASN A 22 13.76 13.14 4.28
N THR A 23 13.98 11.99 4.93
CA THR A 23 12.99 11.34 5.80
C THR A 23 12.69 12.12 7.08
N ALA A 24 13.56 13.04 7.52
CA ALA A 24 13.32 13.91 8.66
C ALA A 24 12.66 15.25 8.28
N ASN A 25 12.75 15.65 7.00
CA ASN A 25 12.18 16.89 6.47
C ASN A 25 11.20 16.59 5.33
N ILE A 26 10.01 16.14 5.72
CA ILE A 26 8.91 15.86 4.80
C ILE A 26 8.00 17.08 4.76
N THR A 27 7.80 17.63 3.56
CA THR A 27 7.02 18.85 3.35
C THR A 27 5.59 18.55 2.92
N GLU A 28 5.38 17.51 2.11
CA GLU A 28 4.05 17.18 1.60
C GLU A 28 3.84 15.67 1.44
N SER A 29 2.58 15.25 1.48
CA SER A 29 2.18 13.87 1.28
C SER A 29 0.87 13.82 0.49
N TYR A 30 0.82 12.91 -0.47
CA TYR A 30 -0.30 12.74 -1.38
C TYR A 30 -0.63 11.27 -1.57
N VAL A 31 -1.87 10.99 -1.94
CA VAL A 31 -2.28 9.73 -2.57
C VAL A 31 -2.75 10.04 -3.97
N TYR A 32 -2.18 9.38 -4.96
CA TYR A 32 -2.67 9.45 -6.32
C TYR A 32 -3.67 8.31 -6.55
N ILE A 33 -4.88 8.68 -6.97
CA ILE A 33 -5.87 7.74 -7.49
C ILE A 33 -6.12 8.15 -8.94
N ASP A 34 -5.78 7.27 -9.87
CA ASP A 34 -5.72 7.55 -11.30
C ASP A 34 -4.91 8.81 -11.65
N ASN A 35 -5.60 9.93 -11.89
CA ASN A 35 -5.05 11.21 -12.33
C ASN A 35 -5.07 12.29 -11.25
N PHE A 36 -5.69 12.01 -10.11
CA PHE A 36 -6.01 13.03 -9.13
C PHE A 36 -5.09 12.89 -7.92
N PRO A 37 -4.30 13.94 -7.59
CA PRO A 37 -3.57 14.00 -6.34
C PRO A 37 -4.50 14.41 -5.20
N TYR A 38 -4.54 13.60 -4.15
CA TYR A 38 -5.23 13.93 -2.90
C TYR A 38 -4.19 14.23 -1.83
N LYS A 39 -4.09 15.50 -1.41
CA LYS A 39 -3.18 15.91 -0.33
C LYS A 39 -3.67 15.37 1.00
N VAL A 40 -2.75 14.87 1.82
CA VAL A 40 -3.02 14.34 3.17
C VAL A 40 -2.02 14.91 4.17
N GLU A 41 -2.37 14.80 5.46
CA GLU A 41 -1.66 15.46 6.56
C GLU A 41 -0.27 14.90 6.87
N SER A 42 0.02 13.64 6.48
CA SER A 42 1.30 13.00 6.78
C SER A 42 1.63 11.84 5.84
N PRO A 43 2.90 11.40 5.79
CA PRO A 43 3.32 10.21 5.05
C PRO A 43 2.58 8.95 5.49
N LEU A 44 2.44 8.77 6.81
CA LEU A 44 1.76 7.61 7.36
C LEU A 44 0.29 7.61 6.94
N ARG A 45 -0.34 8.80 6.91
CA ARG A 45 -1.69 8.93 6.36
C ARG A 45 -1.75 8.59 4.88
N ALA A 46 -0.76 8.99 4.09
CA ALA A 46 -0.73 8.63 2.67
C ALA A 46 -0.70 7.12 2.46
N ILE A 47 0.07 6.39 3.27
CA ILE A 47 0.08 4.92 3.25
C ILE A 47 -1.30 4.36 3.65
N ASP A 48 -1.90 4.83 4.74
CA ASP A 48 -3.21 4.37 5.24
C ASP A 48 -4.35 4.64 4.24
N VAL A 49 -4.41 5.85 3.68
CA VAL A 49 -5.42 6.22 2.67
C VAL A 49 -5.21 5.43 1.38
N CYS A 50 -3.97 5.25 0.94
CA CYS A 50 -3.68 4.42 -0.23
C CYS A 50 -4.09 2.97 -0.02
N PHE A 51 -3.80 2.40 1.17
CA PHE A 51 -4.20 1.06 1.55
C PHE A 51 -5.73 0.89 1.47
N LYS A 52 -6.46 1.81 2.10
CA LYS A 52 -7.93 1.82 2.07
C LYS A 52 -8.49 2.00 0.65
N ALA A 53 -7.83 2.79 -0.20
CA ALA A 53 -8.22 2.97 -1.59
C ALA A 53 -8.14 1.67 -2.38
N TYR A 54 -7.15 0.79 -2.14
CA TYR A 54 -7.12 -0.52 -2.79
C TYR A 54 -8.40 -1.33 -2.49
N HIS A 55 -8.81 -1.38 -1.22
CA HIS A 55 -10.01 -2.12 -0.82
C HIS A 55 -11.30 -1.45 -1.30
N ALA A 56 -11.43 -0.13 -1.15
CA ALA A 56 -12.63 0.60 -1.55
C ALA A 56 -12.87 0.54 -3.07
N LEU A 57 -11.81 0.46 -3.87
CA LEU A 57 -11.88 0.41 -5.33
C LEU A 57 -11.78 -1.02 -5.90
N HIS A 58 -11.70 -2.04 -5.05
CA HIS A 58 -11.39 -3.42 -5.44
C HIS A 58 -10.16 -3.52 -6.36
N ALA A 59 -9.15 -2.70 -6.07
CA ALA A 59 -7.91 -2.61 -6.80
C ALA A 59 -6.90 -3.63 -6.25
N PHE A 60 -6.16 -4.29 -7.17
CA PHE A 60 -5.06 -5.17 -6.79
C PHE A 60 -3.87 -4.35 -6.27
N TYR A 61 -3.13 -4.92 -5.32
CA TYR A 61 -1.83 -4.36 -4.95
C TYR A 61 -0.87 -4.34 -6.16
N PRO A 62 0.01 -3.34 -6.27
CA PRO A 62 1.03 -3.32 -7.31
C PRO A 62 1.94 -4.55 -7.17
N PHE A 63 2.16 -5.29 -8.26
CA PHE A 63 2.99 -6.51 -8.25
C PHE A 63 4.38 -6.30 -7.64
N GLN A 64 5.00 -5.14 -7.88
CA GLN A 64 6.34 -4.82 -7.37
C GLN A 64 6.37 -4.61 -5.85
N SER A 65 5.22 -4.35 -5.23
CA SER A 65 5.09 -4.04 -3.81
C SER A 65 3.98 -4.84 -3.14
N SER A 66 3.57 -5.99 -3.69
CA SER A 66 2.44 -6.78 -3.16
C SER A 66 2.72 -7.28 -1.74
N GLN A 67 3.97 -7.70 -1.47
CA GLN A 67 4.38 -8.24 -0.17
C GLN A 67 4.24 -7.24 0.98
N PRO A 68 4.77 -5.99 0.89
CA PRO A 68 4.54 -4.97 1.92
C PRO A 68 3.06 -4.70 2.20
N TRP A 69 2.22 -4.60 1.16
CA TRP A 69 0.78 -4.34 1.35
C TRP A 69 0.06 -5.53 2.00
N LEU A 70 0.39 -6.75 1.60
CA LEU A 70 -0.14 -7.97 2.23
C LEU A 70 0.30 -8.07 3.70
N PHE A 71 1.55 -7.70 4.01
CA PHE A 71 2.01 -7.63 5.39
C PHE A 71 1.19 -6.61 6.20
N LEU A 72 0.97 -5.39 5.68
CA LEU A 72 0.12 -4.40 6.34
C LEU A 72 -1.28 -4.96 6.61
N GLN A 73 -1.90 -5.61 5.62
CA GLN A 73 -3.22 -6.20 5.75
C GLN A 73 -3.29 -7.25 6.87
N LEU A 74 -2.36 -8.20 6.89
CA LEU A 74 -2.39 -9.34 7.80
C LEU A 74 -1.87 -9.03 9.20
N ALA A 75 -0.79 -8.23 9.31
CA ALA A 75 -0.13 -7.95 10.59
C ALA A 75 -0.67 -6.69 11.28
N ILE A 76 -0.94 -5.63 10.53
CA ILE A 76 -1.30 -4.32 11.08
C ILE A 76 -2.82 -4.14 11.14
N TYR A 77 -3.52 -4.35 10.02
CA TYR A 77 -4.99 -4.24 9.97
C TYR A 77 -5.71 -5.55 10.37
N GLN A 78 -4.98 -6.66 10.46
CA GLN A 78 -5.44 -7.94 11.00
C GLN A 78 -6.71 -8.51 10.36
N PHE A 79 -6.81 -8.47 9.02
CA PHE A 79 -7.90 -9.13 8.31
C PHE A 79 -7.42 -9.88 7.06
N LYS A 80 -8.27 -10.79 6.57
CA LYS A 80 -8.02 -11.59 5.37
C LYS A 80 -9.11 -11.36 4.33
N THR A 81 -8.77 -11.57 3.06
CA THR A 81 -9.73 -11.61 1.96
C THR A 81 -9.64 -12.92 1.20
N GLN A 82 -10.68 -13.25 0.43
CA GLN A 82 -10.67 -14.42 -0.45
C GLN A 82 -9.66 -14.33 -1.60
N TRP A 83 -9.09 -13.13 -1.84
CA TRP A 83 -8.12 -12.87 -2.91
C TRP A 83 -6.68 -12.80 -2.41
N ASP A 84 -6.44 -13.10 -1.13
CA ASP A 84 -5.11 -13.04 -0.54
C ASP A 84 -4.17 -14.07 -1.19
N GLU A 85 -3.01 -13.61 -1.65
CA GLU A 85 -1.97 -14.50 -2.14
C GLU A 85 -1.23 -15.16 -0.98
N HIS A 86 -0.96 -16.47 -1.10
CA HIS A 86 -0.14 -17.17 -0.11
C HIS A 86 1.35 -16.97 -0.43
N ILE A 87 1.99 -16.08 0.31
CA ILE A 87 3.42 -15.78 0.18
C ILE A 87 4.14 -16.22 1.47
N PRO A 88 4.94 -17.30 1.45
CA PRO A 88 5.59 -17.84 2.65
C PRO A 88 6.44 -16.84 3.42
N SER A 89 7.20 -15.98 2.72
CA SER A 89 8.01 -14.94 3.35
C SER A 89 7.18 -13.94 4.15
N VAL A 90 6.01 -13.54 3.63
CA VAL A 90 5.09 -12.65 4.32
C VAL A 90 4.48 -13.35 5.53
N ALA A 91 4.07 -14.62 5.39
CA ALA A 91 3.52 -15.39 6.51
C ALA A 91 4.52 -15.51 7.67
N THR A 92 5.80 -15.77 7.38
CA THR A 92 6.86 -15.80 8.40
C THR A 92 7.00 -14.44 9.10
N LEU A 93 7.01 -13.33 8.34
CA LEU A 93 7.13 -11.99 8.92
C LEU A 93 5.91 -11.61 9.78
N VAL A 94 4.70 -11.95 9.33
CA VAL A 94 3.46 -11.71 10.10
C VAL A 94 3.52 -12.44 11.44
N ASN A 95 3.90 -13.72 11.44
CA ASN A 95 4.01 -14.50 12.67
C ASN A 95 5.06 -13.92 13.63
N ALA A 96 6.23 -13.52 13.12
CA ALA A 96 7.27 -12.90 13.92
C ALA A 96 6.81 -11.56 14.53
N TYR A 97 6.09 -10.74 13.76
CA TYR A 97 5.55 -9.47 14.25
C TYR A 97 4.49 -9.67 15.34
N LEU A 98 3.56 -10.61 15.15
CA LEU A 98 2.50 -10.87 16.13
C LEU A 98 3.09 -11.41 17.44
N GLN A 99 4.05 -12.33 17.37
CA GLN A 99 4.77 -12.79 18.56
C GLN A 99 5.49 -11.66 19.30
N PHE A 100 6.02 -10.68 18.59
CA PHE A 100 6.63 -9.50 19.21
C PHE A 100 5.59 -8.59 19.85
N ALA A 101 4.44 -8.36 19.19
CA ALA A 101 3.40 -7.45 19.64
C ALA A 101 2.58 -7.98 20.84
N ASP A 102 2.52 -9.31 21.02
CA ASP A 102 1.82 -9.96 22.13
C ASP A 102 2.64 -10.01 23.45
N ASN A 103 3.91 -9.58 23.42
CA ASN A 103 4.79 -9.44 24.60
C ASN A 103 4.77 -8.01 25.17
#